data_AF-W7WUW0-F1
#
_entry.id   AF-W7WUW0-F1
#
_cell.length_a   1.000
_cell.length_b   1.000
_cell.length_c   1.000
_cell.angle_alpha   90.00
_cell.angle_beta   90.00
_cell.angle_gamma   90.00
#
_symmetry.space_group_name_H-M   'P 1'
#
loop_
_entity.id
_entity.type
_entity.pdbx_description
1 polymer ?
#
loop_
_entity_poly.entity_id
_entity_poly.type
_entity_poly.pdbx_seq_one_letter_code
_entity_poly.pdbx_strand_id
1 'polypeptide(L)'
;MAGPGRAAAGRPAGSASWLSRVVDLPLPWLRATLCVLLAVPLLLWLRRSRDFLQPGPLLGGLAIGGLIVAAWFVTGSLGHLSEHPETLEPAWLATHSRRPEALSFVAPTAYTLDLLTLWSDRGTVLSFGITTVLGTLLGAAATALLRREFRWEGFRDVRDTAQHLVGAVLMGVGGVTALGCSIGQGLSGLSLLSAGSFIAVAGIVAGAVAALRYQAWVIEREA
;
A
#
# COMPACT_ATOMS: atom_id res chain seq x y z
N MET A 1 -33.79 30.96 -7.86
CA MET A 1 -32.98 30.07 -8.73
C MET A 1 -31.52 30.22 -8.33
N ALA A 2 -31.05 29.40 -7.39
CA ALA A 2 -29.66 29.35 -6.94
C ALA A 2 -29.25 27.87 -6.91
N GLY A 3 -28.16 27.53 -7.61
CA GLY A 3 -27.75 26.15 -7.89
C GLY A 3 -27.29 25.38 -6.64
N PRO A 4 -27.43 24.03 -6.63
CA PRO A 4 -27.19 23.22 -5.45
C PRO A 4 -25.70 23.12 -5.13
N GLY A 5 -25.41 23.21 -3.82
CA GLY A 5 -24.09 23.11 -3.24
C GLY A 5 -23.40 21.81 -3.63
N ARG A 6 -22.24 21.94 -4.28
CA ARG A 6 -21.27 20.86 -4.40
C ARG A 6 -20.72 20.58 -2.99
N ALA A 7 -21.28 19.56 -2.36
CA ALA A 7 -20.76 18.95 -1.15
C ALA A 7 -19.25 18.76 -1.28
N ALA A 8 -18.53 19.24 -0.27
CA ALA A 8 -17.09 19.09 -0.13
C ALA A 8 -16.75 17.61 0.09
N ALA A 9 -16.75 16.82 -0.98
CA ALA A 9 -16.14 15.50 -0.99
C ALA A 9 -14.71 15.66 -0.49
N GLY A 10 -14.37 14.96 0.60
CA GLY A 10 -13.08 15.05 1.29
C GLY A 10 -11.93 15.04 0.29
N ARG A 11 -11.32 16.21 0.10
CA ARG A 11 -10.24 16.39 -0.86
C ARG A 11 -9.10 15.45 -0.45
N PRO A 12 -8.60 14.57 -1.34
CA PRO A 12 -7.43 13.77 -1.02
C PRO A 12 -6.28 14.71 -0.69
N ALA A 13 -5.79 14.62 0.55
CA ALA A 13 -4.70 15.43 1.09
C ALA A 13 -3.38 15.04 0.43
N GLY A 14 -3.17 15.47 -0.81
CA GLY A 14 -1.91 15.35 -1.53
C GLY A 14 -1.09 16.64 -1.47
N SER A 15 0.21 16.54 -1.70
CA SER A 15 1.15 17.69 -1.83
C SER A 15 0.66 18.75 -2.83
N ALA A 16 -0.06 18.32 -3.87
CA ALA A 16 -0.71 19.19 -4.85
C ALA A 16 -1.72 20.18 -4.24
N SER A 17 -2.32 19.88 -3.09
CA SER A 17 -3.26 20.79 -2.39
C SER A 17 -2.57 21.88 -1.57
N TRP A 18 -1.31 21.65 -1.19
CA TRP A 18 -0.44 22.68 -0.61
C TRP A 18 0.13 23.57 -1.71
N LEU A 19 0.63 22.97 -2.80
CA LEU A 19 1.16 23.69 -3.96
C LEU A 19 0.12 24.57 -4.67
N SER A 20 -1.15 24.13 -4.75
CA SER A 20 -2.22 24.93 -5.36
C SER A 20 -2.63 26.17 -4.56
N ARG A 21 -2.19 26.32 -3.31
CA ARG A 21 -2.40 27.55 -2.53
C ARG A 21 -1.33 28.60 -2.82
N VAL A 22 -0.21 28.18 -3.41
CA VAL A 22 0.95 29.04 -3.73
C VAL A 22 0.98 29.35 -5.23
N VAL A 23 0.40 28.49 -6.06
CA VAL A 23 0.35 28.63 -7.51
C VAL A 23 -1.12 28.64 -7.94
N ASP A 24 -1.60 29.78 -8.47
CA ASP A 24 -2.96 30.01 -9.02
C ASP A 24 -3.24 29.20 -10.30
N LEU A 25 -2.84 27.93 -10.34
CA LEU A 25 -3.15 27.00 -11.42
C LEU A 25 -4.34 26.11 -11.04
N PRO A 26 -5.24 25.82 -11.99
CA PRO A 26 -6.30 24.84 -11.77
C PRO A 26 -5.72 23.46 -11.39
N LEU A 27 -6.21 22.92 -10.26
CA LEU A 27 -5.82 21.64 -9.66
C LEU A 27 -5.60 20.44 -10.61
N PRO A 28 -6.43 20.21 -11.66
CA PRO A 28 -6.22 19.09 -12.57
C PRO A 28 -4.94 19.22 -13.40
N TRP A 29 -4.58 20.42 -13.83
CA TRP A 29 -3.40 20.66 -14.66
C TRP A 29 -2.10 20.56 -13.84
N LEU A 30 -2.12 20.99 -12.58
CA LEU A 30 -1.00 20.81 -11.66
C LEU A 30 -0.72 19.32 -11.40
N ARG A 31 -1.77 18.52 -11.20
CA ARG A 31 -1.63 17.06 -11.02
C ARG A 31 -1.12 16.38 -12.29
N ALA A 32 -1.67 16.73 -13.45
CA ALA A 32 -1.24 16.18 -14.72
C ALA A 32 0.23 16.50 -15.03
N THR A 33 0.66 17.75 -14.80
CA THR A 33 2.05 18.16 -15.00
C THR A 33 3.00 17.43 -14.06
N LEU A 34 2.69 17.33 -12.77
CA LEU A 34 3.50 16.56 -11.81
C LEU A 34 3.59 15.07 -12.17
N CYS A 35 2.47 14.46 -12.59
CA CYS A 35 2.46 13.07 -13.04
C CYS A 35 3.37 12.88 -14.27
N VAL A 36 3.27 13.74 -15.28
CA VAL A 36 4.12 13.67 -16.48
C VAL A 36 5.58 13.88 -16.11
N LEU A 37 5.87 14.85 -15.24
CA LEU A 37 7.23 15.22 -14.85
C LEU A 37 7.93 14.10 -14.05
N LEU A 38 7.19 13.27 -13.31
CA LEU A 38 7.72 12.08 -12.64
C LEU A 38 7.72 10.83 -13.53
N ALA A 39 6.66 10.61 -14.32
CA ALA A 39 6.51 9.42 -15.14
C ALA A 39 7.48 9.40 -16.32
N VAL A 40 7.72 10.55 -16.98
CA VAL A 40 8.59 10.61 -18.17
C VAL A 40 10.04 10.24 -17.83
N PRO A 41 10.69 10.81 -16.80
CA PRO A 41 12.04 10.39 -16.41
C PRO A 41 12.10 8.92 -16.00
N LEU A 42 11.08 8.43 -15.30
CA LEU A 42 11.02 7.03 -14.87
C LEU A 42 10.92 6.08 -16.08
N LEU A 43 10.09 6.41 -17.07
CA LEU A 43 9.95 5.65 -18.32
C LEU A 43 11.22 5.72 -19.17
N LEU A 44 11.89 6.87 -19.23
CA LEU A 44 13.17 7.03 -19.91
C LEU A 44 14.27 6.22 -19.23
N TRP A 45 14.28 6.17 -17.89
CA TRP A 45 15.19 5.31 -17.13
C TRP A 45 14.88 3.83 -17.35
N LEU A 46 13.60 3.44 -17.40
CA LEU A 46 13.17 2.08 -17.71
C LEU A 46 13.67 1.63 -19.09
N ARG A 47 13.66 2.53 -20.09
CA ARG A 47 14.24 2.26 -21.43
C ARG A 47 15.74 2.01 -21.40
N ARG A 48 16.46 2.58 -20.43
CA ARG A 48 17.91 2.39 -20.28
C ARG A 48 18.24 1.04 -19.63
N SER A 49 17.34 0.52 -18.80
CA SER A 49 17.48 -0.75 -18.11
C SER A 49 16.66 -1.83 -18.79
N ARG A 50 17.26 -2.49 -19.80
CA ARG A 50 16.59 -3.52 -20.64
C ARG A 50 16.00 -4.68 -19.83
N ASP A 51 16.52 -4.94 -18.64
CA ASP A 51 16.05 -6.02 -17.77
C ASP A 51 14.61 -5.80 -17.28
N PHE A 52 14.17 -4.56 -17.08
CA PHE A 52 12.79 -4.26 -16.68
C PHE A 52 11.78 -4.36 -17.83
N LEU A 53 12.27 -4.35 -19.07
CA LEU A 53 11.44 -4.53 -20.27
C LEU A 53 11.23 -6.00 -20.63
N GLN A 54 11.84 -6.93 -19.89
CA GLN A 54 11.54 -8.35 -20.02
C GLN A 54 10.07 -8.62 -19.66
N PRO A 55 9.41 -9.59 -20.32
CA PRO A 55 7.98 -9.80 -20.17
C PRO A 55 7.58 -10.11 -18.73
N GLY A 56 8.39 -10.84 -17.96
CA GLY A 56 8.09 -11.15 -16.56
C GLY A 56 7.98 -9.89 -15.67
N PRO A 57 9.07 -9.12 -15.50
CA PRO A 57 9.04 -7.87 -14.73
C PRO A 57 8.03 -6.85 -15.23
N LEU A 58 7.89 -6.71 -16.56
CA LEU A 58 6.95 -5.76 -17.16
C LEU A 58 5.49 -6.13 -16.84
N LEU A 59 5.12 -7.41 -17.03
CA LEU A 59 3.77 -7.89 -16.71
C LEU A 59 3.50 -7.80 -15.21
N GLY A 60 4.50 -8.09 -14.37
CA GLY A 60 4.39 -7.92 -12.91
C GLY A 60 4.13 -6.47 -12.52
N GLY A 61 4.90 -5.52 -13.07
CA GLY A 61 4.72 -4.09 -12.81
C GLY A 61 3.37 -3.56 -13.29
N LEU A 62 2.95 -3.93 -14.50
CA LEU A 62 1.64 -3.56 -15.04
C LEU A 62 0.49 -4.16 -14.24
N ALA A 63 0.60 -5.42 -13.83
CA ALA A 63 -0.42 -6.09 -13.01
C ALA A 63 -0.57 -5.41 -11.64
N ILE A 64 0.54 -5.15 -10.95
CA ILE A 64 0.50 -4.48 -9.63
C ILE A 64 -0.01 -3.04 -9.77
N GLY A 65 0.46 -2.29 -10.77
CA GLY A 65 -0.03 -0.94 -11.06
C GLY A 65 -1.53 -0.93 -11.36
N GLY A 66 -2.00 -1.87 -12.18
CA GLY A 66 -3.42 -2.09 -12.47
C GLY A 66 -4.23 -2.41 -11.21
N LEU A 67 -3.71 -3.25 -10.32
CA LEU A 67 -4.35 -3.57 -9.03
C LEU A 67 -4.46 -2.35 -8.12
N ILE A 68 -3.46 -1.46 -8.08
CA ILE A 68 -3.53 -0.21 -7.30
C ILE A 68 -4.63 0.71 -7.86
N VAL A 69 -4.70 0.86 -9.18
CA VAL A 69 -5.77 1.65 -9.83
C VAL A 69 -7.14 1.03 -9.57
N ALA A 70 -7.25 -0.29 -9.69
CA ALA A 70 -8.48 -1.01 -9.41
C ALA A 70 -8.89 -0.87 -7.94
N ALA A 71 -7.96 -0.92 -7.00
CA ALA A 71 -8.23 -0.71 -5.58
C ALA A 71 -8.80 0.69 -5.32
N TRP A 72 -8.16 1.74 -5.84
CA TRP A 72 -8.67 3.12 -5.74
C TRP A 72 -10.04 3.28 -6.40
N PHE A 73 -10.29 2.61 -7.52
CA PHE A 73 -11.58 2.62 -8.19
C PHE A 73 -12.63 1.92 -7.34
N VAL A 74 -12.39 0.67 -6.91
CA VAL A 74 -13.34 -0.11 -6.13
C VAL A 74 -13.68 0.58 -4.81
N THR A 75 -12.69 1.02 -4.05
CA THR A 75 -12.96 1.67 -2.75
C THR A 75 -13.45 3.10 -2.93
N GLY A 76 -12.96 3.84 -3.93
CA GLY A 76 -13.28 5.25 -4.11
C GLY A 76 -14.57 5.54 -4.88
N SER A 77 -14.93 4.72 -5.88
CA SER A 77 -16.12 4.92 -6.71
C SER A 77 -17.25 3.94 -6.39
N LEU A 78 -16.96 2.64 -6.31
CA LEU A 78 -17.98 1.61 -6.06
C LEU A 78 -18.36 1.51 -4.58
N GLY A 79 -17.40 1.72 -3.68
CA GLY A 79 -17.62 1.72 -2.23
C GLY A 79 -18.26 3.00 -1.70
N HIS A 80 -18.37 4.06 -2.52
CA HIS A 80 -18.89 5.35 -2.08
C HIS A 80 -20.42 5.38 -2.09
N LEU A 81 -21.03 5.49 -0.91
CA LEU A 81 -22.42 5.92 -0.79
C LEU A 81 -22.48 7.41 -0.48
N SER A 82 -23.36 8.09 -1.22
CA SER A 82 -23.68 9.49 -1.00
C SER A 82 -24.43 9.73 0.32
N GLU A 83 -25.18 8.74 0.80
CA GLU A 83 -26.03 8.88 1.98
C GLU A 83 -26.18 7.53 2.70
N HIS A 84 -25.62 7.39 3.91
CA HIS A 84 -25.78 6.20 4.72
C HIS A 84 -27.18 6.20 5.38
N PRO A 85 -27.96 5.09 5.34
CA PRO A 85 -29.32 5.04 5.89
C PRO A 85 -29.50 5.43 7.36
N GLU A 86 -28.44 5.42 8.18
CA GLU A 86 -28.54 5.82 9.59
C GLU A 86 -27.91 7.19 9.91
N THR A 87 -26.86 7.60 9.19
CA THR A 87 -26.11 8.83 9.52
C THR A 87 -26.34 9.97 8.54
N LEU A 88 -26.95 9.72 7.37
CA LEU A 88 -27.14 10.68 6.28
C LEU A 88 -25.83 11.36 5.81
N GLU A 89 -24.68 10.80 6.18
CA GLU A 89 -23.35 11.26 5.78
C GLU A 89 -22.81 10.37 4.66
N PRO A 90 -21.94 10.90 3.79
CA PRO A 90 -21.25 10.09 2.78
C PRO A 90 -20.35 9.06 3.47
N ALA A 91 -20.44 7.81 3.02
CA ALA A 91 -19.76 6.68 3.63
C ALA A 91 -19.09 5.78 2.61
N TRP A 92 -18.04 5.08 3.04
CA TRP A 92 -17.32 4.12 2.22
C TRP A 92 -17.54 2.71 2.76
N LEU A 93 -18.43 1.95 2.11
CA LEU A 93 -18.74 0.58 2.49
C LEU A 93 -17.53 -0.32 2.32
N ALA A 94 -17.46 -1.35 3.18
CA ALA A 94 -16.41 -2.36 3.17
C ALA A 94 -14.98 -1.80 3.29
N THR A 95 -14.79 -0.57 3.80
CA THR A 95 -13.48 -0.02 4.18
C THR A 95 -13.42 0.17 5.68
N HIS A 96 -12.26 -0.08 6.30
CA HIS A 96 -12.15 0.03 7.75
C HIS A 96 -11.98 1.49 8.21
N SER A 97 -11.31 2.31 7.40
CA SER A 97 -11.08 3.74 7.67
C SER A 97 -12.25 4.66 7.31
N ARG A 98 -13.33 4.11 6.72
CA ARG A 98 -14.45 4.88 6.15
C ARG A 98 -13.98 5.95 5.16
N ARG A 99 -12.95 5.62 4.38
CA ARG A 99 -12.34 6.48 3.35
C ARG A 99 -11.88 5.60 2.19
N PRO A 100 -11.61 6.18 1.00
CA PRO A 100 -10.98 5.44 -0.08
C PRO A 100 -9.64 4.87 0.39
N GLU A 101 -9.48 3.55 0.25
CA GLU A 101 -8.29 2.80 0.63
C GLU A 101 -7.70 2.14 -0.62
N ALA A 102 -6.37 2.17 -0.74
CA ALA A 102 -5.65 1.34 -1.69
C ALA A 102 -4.90 0.22 -0.96
N LEU A 103 -4.12 -0.57 -1.69
CA LEU A 103 -3.41 -1.72 -1.14
C LEU A 103 -2.43 -1.28 -0.04
N SER A 104 -2.51 -1.96 1.11
CA SER A 104 -1.61 -1.85 2.25
C SER A 104 -1.70 -3.14 3.06
N PHE A 105 -0.65 -3.46 3.81
CA PHE A 105 -0.58 -4.70 4.58
C PHE A 105 -0.31 -4.48 6.07
N VAL A 106 -0.04 -3.25 6.52
CA VAL A 106 0.19 -3.00 7.96
C VAL A 106 -1.13 -3.07 8.73
N ALA A 107 -2.01 -2.08 8.49
CA ALA A 107 -3.29 -2.02 9.20
C ALA A 107 -4.23 -3.20 8.84
N PRO A 108 -4.35 -3.64 7.58
CA PRO A 108 -5.20 -4.78 7.25
C PRO A 108 -4.82 -6.10 7.90
N THR A 109 -3.53 -6.33 8.20
CA THR A 109 -3.11 -7.52 8.95
C THR A 109 -3.61 -7.47 10.39
N ALA A 110 -3.53 -6.30 11.03
CA ALA A 110 -4.12 -6.09 12.36
C ALA A 110 -5.64 -6.30 12.35
N TYR A 111 -6.36 -5.73 11.38
CA TYR A 111 -7.81 -5.92 11.26
C TYR A 111 -8.21 -7.38 11.01
N THR A 112 -7.35 -8.15 10.33
CA THR A 112 -7.58 -9.59 10.14
C THR A 112 -7.45 -10.34 11.48
N LEU A 113 -6.48 -9.97 12.32
CA LEU A 113 -6.37 -10.52 13.67
C LEU A 113 -7.54 -10.10 14.56
N ASP A 114 -7.99 -8.85 14.47
CA ASP A 114 -9.17 -8.37 15.20
C ASP A 114 -10.41 -9.16 14.80
N LEU A 115 -10.61 -9.39 13.50
CA LEU A 115 -11.72 -10.22 13.00
C LEU A 115 -11.66 -11.65 13.55
N LEU A 116 -10.47 -12.26 13.62
CA LEU A 116 -10.30 -13.62 14.13
C LEU A 116 -10.51 -13.71 15.65
N THR A 117 -10.05 -12.72 16.39
CA THR A 117 -10.14 -12.69 17.87
C THR A 117 -11.53 -12.27 18.34
N LEU A 118 -12.19 -11.37 17.63
CA LEU A 118 -13.48 -10.78 17.97
C LEU A 118 -14.61 -11.28 17.04
N TRP A 119 -14.48 -12.46 16.44
CA TRP A 119 -15.43 -13.00 15.44
C TRP A 119 -16.91 -12.95 15.87
N SER A 120 -17.19 -13.03 17.18
CA SER A 120 -18.55 -12.97 17.72
C SER A 120 -19.12 -11.55 17.84
N ASP A 121 -18.31 -10.51 17.63
CA ASP A 121 -18.73 -9.12 17.69
C ASP A 121 -19.38 -8.72 16.35
N ARG A 122 -20.58 -8.13 16.39
CA ARG A 122 -21.29 -7.68 15.19
C ARG A 122 -20.58 -6.52 14.48
N GLY A 123 -19.63 -5.86 15.16
CA GLY A 123 -18.85 -4.75 14.61
C GLY A 123 -17.71 -5.17 13.67
N THR A 124 -17.20 -6.40 13.78
CA THR A 124 -16.09 -6.87 12.94
C THR A 124 -16.60 -7.47 11.64
N VAL A 125 -16.64 -6.63 10.59
CA VAL A 125 -17.04 -7.03 9.25
C VAL A 125 -15.83 -7.22 8.33
N LEU A 126 -16.01 -8.09 7.33
CA LEU A 126 -15.00 -8.33 6.30
C LEU A 126 -14.81 -7.07 5.45
N SER A 127 -13.68 -6.40 5.62
CA SER A 127 -13.30 -5.20 4.88
C SER A 127 -12.40 -5.53 3.69
N PHE A 128 -12.30 -4.60 2.74
CA PHE A 128 -11.42 -4.66 1.58
C PHE A 128 -9.98 -4.99 1.96
N GLY A 129 -9.46 -4.36 3.02
CA GLY A 129 -8.14 -4.65 3.56
C GLY A 129 -7.99 -6.12 3.97
N ILE A 130 -8.93 -6.63 4.77
CA ILE A 130 -8.91 -8.03 5.25
C ILE A 130 -8.97 -9.00 4.07
N THR A 131 -9.88 -8.75 3.11
CA THR A 131 -9.99 -9.56 1.89
C THR A 131 -8.71 -9.55 1.07
N THR A 132 -8.03 -8.41 1.00
CA THR A 132 -6.74 -8.29 0.29
C THR A 132 -5.66 -9.13 0.95
N VAL A 133 -5.56 -9.12 2.29
CA VAL A 133 -4.58 -9.94 3.04
C VAL A 133 -4.84 -11.42 2.81
N LEU A 134 -6.09 -11.87 3.02
CA LEU A 134 -6.46 -13.28 2.83
C LEU A 134 -6.31 -13.70 1.36
N GLY A 135 -6.71 -12.87 0.42
CA GLY A 135 -6.58 -13.13 -1.01
C GLY A 135 -5.12 -13.24 -1.45
N THR A 136 -4.22 -12.41 -0.90
CA THR A 136 -2.79 -12.50 -1.18
C THR A 136 -2.19 -13.80 -0.64
N LEU A 137 -2.56 -14.20 0.59
CA LEU A 137 -2.12 -15.45 1.20
C LEU A 137 -2.57 -16.68 0.40
N LEU A 138 -3.88 -16.75 0.09
CA LEU A 138 -4.46 -17.85 -0.67
C LEU A 138 -3.94 -17.89 -2.11
N GLY A 139 -3.78 -16.73 -2.75
CA GLY A 139 -3.23 -16.62 -4.10
C GLY A 139 -1.79 -17.09 -4.18
N ALA A 140 -0.95 -16.72 -3.20
CA ALA A 140 0.42 -17.20 -3.11
C ALA A 140 0.47 -18.73 -2.90
N ALA A 141 -0.35 -19.27 -1.98
CA ALA A 141 -0.44 -20.71 -1.75
C ALA A 141 -0.89 -21.48 -2.99
N ALA A 142 -1.95 -21.01 -3.66
CA ALA A 142 -2.42 -21.61 -4.91
C ALA A 142 -1.32 -21.58 -5.97
N THR A 143 -0.65 -20.45 -6.16
CA THR A 143 0.44 -20.33 -7.14
C THR A 143 1.59 -21.30 -6.85
N ALA A 144 2.01 -21.42 -5.59
CA ALA A 144 3.08 -22.35 -5.18
C ALA A 144 2.67 -23.82 -5.42
N LEU A 145 1.42 -24.18 -5.16
CA LEU A 145 0.87 -25.52 -5.41
C LEU A 145 0.78 -25.82 -6.91
N LEU A 146 0.26 -24.89 -7.72
CA LEU A 146 0.17 -25.04 -9.17
C LEU A 146 1.55 -25.21 -9.81
N ARG A 147 2.54 -24.46 -9.33
CA ARG A 147 3.94 -24.56 -9.81
C ARG A 147 4.69 -25.77 -9.24
N ARG A 148 4.09 -26.50 -8.29
CA ARG A 148 4.74 -27.61 -7.56
C ARG A 148 6.02 -27.18 -6.85
N GLU A 149 6.07 -25.93 -6.42
CA GLU A 149 7.18 -25.33 -5.67
C GLU A 149 6.87 -25.25 -4.16
N PHE A 150 5.67 -25.65 -3.76
CA PHE A 150 5.26 -25.65 -2.36
C PHE A 150 6.14 -26.60 -1.52
N ARG A 151 6.78 -26.03 -0.50
CA ARG A 151 7.64 -26.73 0.46
C ARG A 151 7.31 -26.24 1.87
N TRP A 152 7.28 -27.15 2.82
CA TRP A 152 7.20 -26.82 4.24
C TRP A 152 8.60 -26.45 4.72
N GLU A 153 8.78 -25.19 5.10
CA GLU A 153 10.04 -24.67 5.64
C GLU A 153 9.82 -24.17 7.07
N GLY A 154 10.80 -24.42 7.94
CA GLY A 154 10.82 -23.96 9.32
C GLY A 154 12.13 -23.23 9.61
N PHE A 155 12.24 -22.67 10.82
CA PHE A 155 13.47 -21.98 11.25
C PHE A 155 14.62 -22.97 11.47
N ARG A 156 15.84 -22.54 11.12
CA ARG A 156 17.03 -23.40 11.17
C ARG A 156 17.54 -23.60 12.60
N ASP A 157 17.56 -22.55 13.40
CA ASP A 157 17.97 -22.57 14.81
C ASP A 157 17.24 -21.49 15.64
N VAL A 158 17.50 -21.47 16.95
CA VAL A 158 16.88 -20.52 17.89
C VAL A 158 17.25 -19.07 17.54
N ARG A 159 18.48 -18.85 17.04
CA ARG A 159 18.95 -17.52 16.67
C ARG A 159 18.24 -17.00 15.43
N ASP A 160 18.02 -17.85 14.44
CA ASP A 160 17.26 -17.58 13.24
C ASP A 160 15.82 -17.20 13.58
N THR A 161 15.17 -17.96 14.48
CA THR A 161 13.83 -17.62 14.98
C THR A 161 13.83 -16.26 15.70
N ALA A 162 14.81 -16.01 16.57
CA ALA A 162 14.90 -14.74 17.29
C ALA A 162 15.11 -13.54 16.35
N GLN A 163 15.94 -13.68 15.32
CA GLN A 163 16.17 -12.65 14.31
C GLN A 163 14.89 -12.34 13.52
N HIS A 164 14.14 -13.38 13.13
CA HIS A 164 12.85 -13.21 12.45
C HIS A 164 11.81 -12.51 13.35
N LEU A 165 11.72 -12.89 14.63
CA LEU A 165 10.81 -12.24 15.57
C LEU A 165 11.16 -10.77 15.82
N VAL A 166 12.45 -10.46 16.03
CA VAL A 166 12.93 -9.07 16.15
C VAL A 166 12.61 -8.29 14.88
N GLY A 167 12.85 -8.87 13.71
CA GLY A 167 12.49 -8.28 12.41
C GLY A 167 10.99 -8.00 12.30
N ALA A 168 10.14 -8.95 12.68
CA ALA A 168 8.69 -8.80 12.65
C ALA A 168 8.20 -7.67 13.56
N VAL A 169 8.74 -7.55 14.78
CA VAL A 169 8.43 -6.45 15.71
C VAL A 169 8.86 -5.11 15.13
N LEU A 170 10.08 -5.02 14.61
CA LEU A 170 10.58 -3.78 13.99
C LEU A 170 9.75 -3.38 12.77
N MET A 171 9.34 -4.34 11.92
CA MET A 171 8.46 -4.08 10.77
C MET A 171 7.06 -3.65 11.20
N GLY A 172 6.50 -4.23 12.26
CA GLY A 172 5.20 -3.85 12.82
C GLY A 172 5.21 -2.43 13.38
N VAL A 173 6.12 -2.15 14.32
CA VAL A 173 6.28 -0.82 14.93
C VAL A 173 6.62 0.24 13.89
N GLY A 174 7.58 -0.06 13.00
CA GLY A 174 7.97 0.83 11.91
C GLY A 174 6.84 1.08 10.93
N GLY A 175 6.07 0.06 10.56
CA GLY A 175 4.93 0.17 9.67
C GLY A 175 3.81 1.06 10.23
N VAL A 176 3.50 0.94 11.53
CA VAL A 176 2.52 1.82 12.18
C VAL A 176 3.06 3.25 12.28
N THR A 177 4.33 3.42 12.65
CA THR A 177 4.98 4.74 12.77
C THR A 177 5.05 5.47 11.43
N ALA A 178 5.34 4.75 10.35
CA ALA A 178 5.38 5.28 8.98
C ALA A 178 3.98 5.39 8.34
N LEU A 179 2.93 4.99 9.04
CA LEU A 179 1.55 4.93 8.55
C LEU A 179 1.43 4.10 7.25
N GLY A 180 2.25 3.06 7.10
CA GLY A 180 2.17 2.10 6.01
C GLY A 180 3.45 1.30 5.77
N CYS A 181 3.38 0.36 4.84
CA CYS A 181 4.50 -0.50 4.41
C CYS A 181 5.01 -0.11 3.02
N SER A 182 5.95 -0.87 2.46
CA SER A 182 6.45 -0.69 1.09
C SER A 182 5.34 -0.68 0.03
N ILE A 183 4.26 -1.45 0.21
CA ILE A 183 3.11 -1.39 -0.71
C ILE A 183 2.22 -0.19 -0.36
N GLY A 184 1.94 0.04 0.92
CA GLY A 184 1.11 1.16 1.38
C GLY A 184 1.69 2.52 1.04
N GLN A 185 2.88 2.86 1.53
CA GLN A 185 3.53 4.14 1.24
C GLN A 185 4.27 4.13 -0.10
N GLY A 186 4.94 3.03 -0.46
CA GLY A 186 5.76 2.96 -1.67
C GLY A 186 4.97 2.79 -2.97
N LEU A 187 3.77 2.19 -2.97
CA LEU A 187 2.95 2.10 -4.17
C LEU A 187 1.72 3.01 -4.05
N SER A 188 0.87 2.76 -3.05
CA SER A 188 -0.39 3.51 -2.88
C SER A 188 -0.12 4.98 -2.52
N GLY A 189 0.79 5.25 -1.58
CA GLY A 189 1.12 6.60 -1.14
C GLY A 189 1.89 7.40 -2.20
N LEU A 190 2.81 6.78 -2.94
CA LEU A 190 3.50 7.44 -4.06
C LEU A 190 2.57 7.72 -5.24
N SER A 191 1.54 6.90 -5.46
CA SER A 191 0.52 7.17 -6.50
C SER A 191 -0.25 8.48 -6.26
N LEU A 192 -0.29 8.95 -5.01
CA LEU A 192 -0.89 10.24 -4.62
C LEU A 192 0.13 11.39 -4.61
N LEU A 193 1.40 11.13 -4.91
CA LEU A 193 2.51 12.07 -4.81
C LEU A 193 2.61 12.73 -3.41
N SER A 194 2.28 12.00 -2.34
CA SER A 194 2.34 12.53 -0.98
C SER A 194 3.79 12.70 -0.50
N ALA A 195 4.10 13.86 0.09
CA ALA A 195 5.40 14.13 0.69
C ALA A 195 5.73 13.13 1.81
N GLY A 196 4.73 12.71 2.59
CA GLY A 196 4.89 11.70 3.63
C GLY A 196 5.36 10.36 3.08
N SER A 197 4.87 9.97 1.90
CA SER A 197 5.28 8.73 1.23
C SER A 197 6.75 8.74 0.85
N PHE A 198 7.28 9.86 0.36
CA PHE A 198 8.71 9.95 0.03
C PHE A 198 9.60 9.81 1.26
N ILE A 199 9.23 10.45 2.38
CA ILE A 199 9.95 10.34 3.65
C ILE A 199 9.87 8.90 4.18
N ALA A 200 8.69 8.29 4.17
CA ALA A 200 8.49 6.92 4.60
C ALA A 200 9.32 5.93 3.76
N VAL A 201 9.29 6.06 2.43
CA VAL A 201 10.08 5.21 1.53
C VAL A 201 11.58 5.39 1.75
N ALA A 202 12.06 6.62 1.92
CA ALA A 202 13.46 6.87 2.24
C ALA A 202 13.89 6.19 3.56
N GLY A 203 13.04 6.26 4.59
CA GLY A 203 13.26 5.57 5.85
C GLY A 203 13.26 4.04 5.71
N ILE A 204 12.32 3.48 4.94
CA ILE A 204 12.24 2.04 4.65
C ILE A 204 13.51 1.58 3.92
N VAL A 205 13.97 2.31 2.90
CA VAL A 205 15.18 1.98 2.14
C VAL A 205 16.42 2.06 3.03
N ALA A 206 16.55 3.12 3.84
CA ALA A 206 17.67 3.26 4.77
C ALA A 206 17.70 2.10 5.79
N GLY A 207 16.55 1.74 6.36
CA GLY A 207 16.42 0.60 7.27
C GLY A 207 16.77 -0.72 6.61
N ALA A 208 16.30 -0.97 5.38
CA ALA A 208 16.61 -2.17 4.62
C ALA A 208 18.11 -2.28 4.32
N VAL A 209 18.75 -1.19 3.87
CA VAL A 209 20.20 -1.17 3.60
C VAL A 209 20.99 -1.43 4.88
N ALA A 210 20.61 -0.81 6.00
CA ALA A 210 21.25 -1.03 7.30
C ALA A 210 21.12 -2.50 7.74
N ALA A 211 19.92 -3.08 7.65
CA ALA A 211 19.68 -4.48 8.01
C ALA A 211 20.47 -5.45 7.13
N LEU A 212 20.49 -5.24 5.81
CA LEU A 212 21.26 -6.07 4.87
C LEU A 212 22.76 -5.99 5.14
N ARG A 213 23.30 -4.80 5.40
CA ARG A 213 24.71 -4.62 5.78
C ARG A 213 25.04 -5.32 7.10
N TYR A 214 24.14 -5.21 8.08
CA TYR A 214 24.30 -5.89 9.36
C TYR A 214 24.31 -7.42 9.18
N GLN A 215 23.37 -7.96 8.40
CA GLN A 215 23.31 -9.40 8.14
C GLN A 215 24.55 -9.89 7.38
N ALA A 216 25.01 -9.16 6.36
CA ALA A 216 26.24 -9.49 5.64
C ALA A 216 27.45 -9.53 6.61
N TRP A 217 27.59 -8.52 7.47
CA TRP A 217 28.64 -8.47 8.48
C TRP A 217 28.56 -9.63 9.48
N VAL A 218 27.36 -10.03 9.91
CA VAL A 218 27.19 -11.19 10.80
C VAL A 218 27.65 -12.47 10.11
N ILE A 219 27.22 -12.69 8.86
CA ILE A 219 27.57 -13.88 8.08
C ILE A 219 29.08 -13.97 7.86
N GLU A 220 29.73 -12.85 7.52
CA GLU A 220 31.19 -12.77 7.33
C GLU A 220 31.99 -13.11 8.59
N ARG A 221 31.43 -12.94 9.79
CA ARG A 221 32.09 -13.31 11.06
C ARG A 221 31.86 -14.75 11.48
N GLU A 222 30.91 -15.43 10.84
CA GLU A 222 30.54 -16.82 11.11
C GLU A 222 31.14 -17.80 10.09
N ALA A 223 31.64 -17.29 8.96
CA ALA A 223 32.40 -18.02 7.93
C ALA A 223 33.89 -18.11 8.27
#